data_AF-A0A544YRT3-F1
#
_entry.id   AF-A0A544YRT3-F1
#
_cell.length_a   1.000
_cell.length_b   1.000
_cell.length_c   1.000
_cell.angle_alpha   90.00
_cell.angle_beta   90.00
_cell.angle_gamma   90.00
#
_symmetry.space_group_name_H-M   'P 1'
#
loop_
_entity.id
_entity.type
_entity.pdbx_description
1 polymer ?
#
loop_
_entity_poly.entity_id
_entity_poly.type
_entity_poly.pdbx_seq_one_letter_code
_entity_poly.pdbx_strand_id
1 'polypeptide(L)'
;VNEAFDDGSGGRRDSNLQRTGNDWIEVAFRTARAADPAAKLCYNDYNIDNWTWAKTQGVYNMVKDFKSRGVPIDCVGLQGHFNSGSAYNSNYRTTLQSFAALGVDVAITELDVEGASATTYANIVNDCLAVSRCVGITVWGVRDSDSWRSSQTPLLFDGNGNKKAAYTSVLNALNNAAPNTSPSPTPPTSPSPSPTPPVSPSPGTSPQPGNGCSATIRTVNSWPGGFQSEVTVSAGSSSVNGWTVQWTWPGGQTFSSLWNGTQSVSGSSVTVRNAPYNGSIGAGSSTTFGFTANGSAATPSLTCTSS
;
A
#
# COMPACT_ATOMS: atom_id res chain seq x y z
N VAL A 1 -18.48 3.89 8.60
CA VAL A 1 -18.46 5.07 9.52
C VAL A 1 -17.58 6.14 8.91
N ASN A 2 -17.96 7.43 9.00
CA ASN A 2 -17.22 8.53 8.39
C ASN A 2 -16.71 9.52 9.47
N GLU A 3 -15.44 9.92 9.39
CA GLU A 3 -14.83 11.05 10.13
C GLU A 3 -15.01 11.03 11.66
N ALA A 4 -14.76 9.87 12.27
CA ALA A 4 -14.89 9.68 13.70
C ALA A 4 -13.65 10.12 14.51
N PHE A 5 -12.56 10.57 13.87
CA PHE A 5 -11.36 11.06 14.55
C PHE A 5 -11.18 12.57 14.43
N ASP A 6 -10.56 13.16 15.45
CA ASP A 6 -10.16 14.57 15.44
C ASP A 6 -8.84 14.77 14.65
N ASP A 7 -8.55 16.02 14.28
CA ASP A 7 -7.39 16.35 13.45
C ASP A 7 -6.07 16.53 14.25
N GLY A 8 -6.09 16.45 15.58
CA GLY A 8 -4.96 16.89 16.41
C GLY A 8 -4.34 15.81 17.31
N SER A 9 -5.17 15.00 17.95
CA SER A 9 -4.75 14.10 19.02
C SER A 9 -4.64 12.64 18.59
N GLY A 10 -5.25 12.27 17.46
CA GLY A 10 -5.47 10.86 17.13
C GLY A 10 -6.60 10.21 17.94
N GLY A 11 -7.33 11.03 18.69
CA GLY A 11 -8.50 10.66 19.47
C GLY A 11 -9.80 10.76 18.67
N ARG A 12 -10.88 10.37 19.33
CA ARG A 12 -12.22 10.42 18.76
C ARG A 12 -12.73 11.85 18.70
N ARG A 13 -13.34 12.22 17.58
CA ARG A 13 -14.06 13.49 17.43
C ARG A 13 -15.27 13.51 18.36
N ASP A 14 -15.48 14.63 19.07
CA ASP A 14 -16.70 14.82 19.86
C ASP A 14 -17.93 14.85 18.93
N SER A 15 -18.92 14.04 19.27
CA SER A 15 -20.18 13.92 18.55
C SER A 15 -21.24 13.33 19.48
N ASN A 16 -22.52 13.45 19.11
CA ASN A 16 -23.61 12.80 19.83
C ASN A 16 -23.40 11.28 19.96
N LEU A 17 -22.84 10.62 18.95
CA LEU A 17 -22.49 9.19 18.99
C LEU A 17 -21.28 8.94 19.88
N GLN A 18 -20.22 9.74 19.78
CA GLN A 18 -19.03 9.55 20.59
C GLN A 18 -19.30 9.73 22.10
N ARG A 19 -20.29 10.55 22.46
CA ARG A 19 -20.73 10.73 23.85
C ARG A 19 -21.46 9.51 24.44
N THR A 20 -21.83 8.51 23.63
CA THR A 20 -22.44 7.28 24.14
C THR A 20 -21.42 6.24 24.59
N GLY A 21 -20.13 6.39 24.25
CA GLY A 21 -19.08 5.43 24.57
C GLY A 21 -18.07 5.27 23.42
N ASN A 22 -17.07 4.41 23.59
CA ASN A 22 -16.06 4.11 22.56
C ASN A 22 -16.45 2.94 21.63
N ASP A 23 -17.51 2.21 21.96
CA ASP A 23 -17.96 1.00 21.29
C ASP A 23 -18.87 1.27 20.07
N TRP A 24 -19.43 2.48 19.94
CA TRP A 24 -20.44 2.79 18.92
C TRP A 24 -20.00 2.47 17.48
N ILE A 25 -18.72 2.63 17.17
CA ILE A 25 -18.18 2.32 15.84
C ILE A 25 -18.20 0.82 15.61
N GLU A 26 -17.76 0.02 16.58
CA GLU A 26 -17.83 -1.45 16.49
C GLU A 26 -19.28 -1.91 16.36
N VAL A 27 -20.18 -1.35 17.17
CA VAL A 27 -21.62 -1.64 17.09
C VAL A 27 -22.14 -1.35 15.68
N ALA A 28 -21.76 -0.22 15.07
CA ALA A 28 -22.16 0.11 13.71
C ALA A 28 -21.66 -0.92 12.69
N PHE A 29 -20.40 -1.35 12.76
CA PHE A 29 -19.86 -2.38 11.86
C PHE A 29 -20.54 -3.74 12.04
N ARG A 30 -20.72 -4.20 13.28
CA ARG A 30 -21.41 -5.48 13.54
C ARG A 30 -22.86 -5.44 13.09
N THR A 31 -23.55 -4.32 13.33
CA THR A 31 -24.94 -4.13 12.90
C THR A 31 -25.06 -4.13 11.38
N ALA A 32 -24.18 -3.40 10.68
CA ALA A 32 -24.16 -3.38 9.22
C ALA A 32 -23.88 -4.77 8.63
N ARG A 33 -22.93 -5.52 9.22
CA ARG A 33 -22.62 -6.90 8.78
C ARG A 33 -23.79 -7.86 8.99
N ALA A 34 -24.54 -7.70 10.08
CA ALA A 34 -25.71 -8.53 10.35
C ALA A 34 -26.86 -8.24 9.36
N ALA A 35 -26.97 -6.98 8.89
CA ALA A 35 -27.97 -6.58 7.91
C ALA A 35 -27.62 -7.03 6.49
N ASP A 36 -26.35 -6.92 6.09
CA ASP A 36 -25.85 -7.37 4.78
C ASP A 36 -24.46 -8.03 4.91
N PRO A 37 -24.40 -9.37 4.89
CA PRO A 37 -23.15 -10.11 4.95
C PRO A 37 -22.23 -9.95 3.72
N ALA A 38 -22.73 -9.47 2.58
CA ALA A 38 -21.98 -9.38 1.33
C ALA A 38 -21.36 -8.00 1.10
N ALA A 39 -21.92 -6.94 1.69
CA ALA A 39 -21.40 -5.58 1.54
C ALA A 39 -19.99 -5.44 2.11
N LYS A 40 -19.11 -4.69 1.42
CA LYS A 40 -17.84 -4.25 1.99
C LYS A 40 -18.08 -3.10 2.97
N LEU A 41 -17.60 -3.23 4.20
CA LEU A 41 -17.77 -2.24 5.25
C LEU A 41 -16.48 -1.45 5.44
N CYS A 42 -16.54 -0.15 5.11
CA CYS A 42 -15.39 0.75 5.21
C CYS A 42 -15.50 1.74 6.38
N TYR A 43 -14.35 2.04 6.96
CA TYR A 43 -14.15 3.29 7.69
C TYR A 43 -13.62 4.35 6.71
N ASN A 44 -14.16 5.57 6.69
CA ASN A 44 -13.76 6.64 5.77
C ASN A 44 -13.37 7.91 6.54
N ASP A 45 -12.32 8.61 6.15
CA ASP A 45 -11.89 9.86 6.81
C ASP A 45 -10.99 10.73 5.92
N TYR A 46 -10.98 12.04 6.19
CA TYR A 46 -9.97 12.96 5.67
C TYR A 46 -8.81 13.12 6.63
N ASN A 47 -7.71 13.70 6.16
CA ASN A 47 -6.49 13.92 6.96
C ASN A 47 -5.94 12.63 7.58
N ILE A 48 -6.09 11.52 6.87
CA ILE A 48 -5.45 10.25 7.20
C ILE A 48 -4.49 9.81 6.09
N ASP A 49 -4.02 10.80 5.31
CA ASP A 49 -3.20 10.62 4.11
C ASP A 49 -1.70 10.60 4.44
N ASN A 50 -1.31 11.14 5.60
CA ASN A 50 0.07 11.21 6.02
C ASN A 50 0.36 10.23 7.17
N TRP A 51 1.32 9.34 6.96
CA TRP A 51 1.62 8.28 7.93
C TRP A 51 2.02 8.81 9.31
N THR A 52 2.65 9.97 9.40
CA THR A 52 3.14 10.49 10.68
C THR A 52 2.11 11.29 11.47
N TRP A 53 0.91 11.52 10.94
CA TRP A 53 -0.11 12.28 11.65
C TRP A 53 -0.80 11.48 12.76
N ALA A 54 -1.10 12.16 13.86
CA ALA A 54 -1.77 11.57 15.00
C ALA A 54 -3.13 10.97 14.61
N LYS A 55 -3.91 11.65 13.77
CA LYS A 55 -5.19 11.15 13.24
C LYS A 55 -5.02 9.83 12.48
N THR A 56 -4.07 9.75 11.55
CA THR A 56 -3.73 8.53 10.82
C THR A 56 -3.39 7.38 11.77
N GLN A 57 -2.56 7.66 12.78
CA GLN A 57 -2.17 6.64 13.78
C GLN A 57 -3.35 6.21 14.65
N GLY A 58 -4.25 7.12 15.01
CA GLY A 58 -5.49 6.82 15.72
C GLY A 58 -6.38 5.85 14.94
N VAL A 59 -6.63 6.15 13.66
CA VAL A 59 -7.40 5.28 12.77
C VAL A 59 -6.71 3.94 12.58
N TYR A 60 -5.41 3.91 12.34
CA TYR A 60 -4.62 2.67 12.22
C TYR A 60 -4.77 1.78 13.46
N ASN A 61 -4.66 2.35 14.66
CA ASN A 61 -4.80 1.60 15.91
C ASN A 61 -6.22 1.05 16.10
N MET A 62 -7.26 1.80 15.72
CA MET A 62 -8.63 1.27 15.74
C MET A 62 -8.79 0.10 14.76
N VAL A 63 -8.31 0.23 13.53
CA VAL A 63 -8.42 -0.84 12.53
C VAL A 63 -7.68 -2.09 13.02
N LYS A 64 -6.47 -1.91 13.57
CA LYS A 64 -5.68 -3.01 14.14
C LYS A 64 -6.40 -3.72 15.30
N ASP A 65 -6.99 -2.96 16.22
CA ASP A 65 -7.80 -3.50 17.32
C ASP A 65 -9.05 -4.24 16.81
N PHE A 66 -9.75 -3.66 15.84
CA PHE A 66 -10.93 -4.28 15.23
C PHE A 66 -10.60 -5.61 14.57
N LYS A 67 -9.50 -5.66 13.80
CA LYS A 67 -9.03 -6.90 13.18
C LYS A 67 -8.61 -7.94 14.21
N SER A 68 -7.97 -7.56 15.32
CA SER A 68 -7.56 -8.50 16.36
C SER A 68 -8.74 -9.11 17.13
N ARG A 69 -9.86 -8.37 17.25
CA ARG A 69 -11.08 -8.79 17.96
C ARG A 69 -12.20 -9.30 17.04
N GLY A 70 -11.94 -9.45 15.74
CA GLY A 70 -12.92 -9.96 14.77
C GLY A 70 -14.13 -9.03 14.57
N VAL A 71 -13.93 -7.72 14.65
CA VAL A 71 -14.91 -6.72 14.21
C VAL A 71 -14.91 -6.69 12.67
N PRO A 72 -16.07 -6.72 11.99
CA PRO A 72 -16.14 -6.89 10.54
C PRO A 72 -15.82 -5.59 9.78
N ILE A 73 -14.56 -5.20 9.76
CA ILE A 73 -14.04 -4.09 8.94
C ILE A 73 -13.28 -4.66 7.73
N ASP A 74 -13.71 -4.26 6.53
CA ASP A 74 -13.16 -4.78 5.27
C ASP A 74 -12.23 -3.77 4.60
N CYS A 75 -12.45 -2.47 4.83
CA CYS A 75 -11.73 -1.42 4.12
C CYS A 75 -11.51 -0.14 4.93
N VAL A 76 -10.51 0.63 4.49
CA VAL A 76 -10.28 2.02 4.91
C VAL A 76 -10.29 2.91 3.68
N GLY A 77 -11.21 3.87 3.66
CA GLY A 77 -11.29 4.93 2.67
C GLY A 77 -10.49 6.15 3.14
N LEU A 78 -9.55 6.58 2.30
CA LEU A 78 -8.84 7.84 2.48
C LEU A 78 -9.51 8.84 1.53
N GLN A 79 -10.11 9.90 2.09
CA GLN A 79 -10.81 10.90 1.27
C GLN A 79 -9.86 11.52 0.23
N GLY A 80 -8.63 11.88 0.61
CA GLY A 80 -7.65 12.38 -0.34
C GLY A 80 -7.89 13.83 -0.79
N HIS A 81 -8.37 14.69 0.13
CA HIS A 81 -8.54 16.12 -0.10
C HIS A 81 -7.21 16.88 0.07
N PHE A 82 -6.44 17.01 -1.01
CA PHE A 82 -5.11 17.62 -0.94
C PHE A 82 -5.15 19.15 -1.11
N ASN A 83 -4.41 19.87 -0.25
CA ASN A 83 -4.19 21.32 -0.27
C ASN A 83 -2.90 21.69 0.49
N SER A 84 -2.64 22.99 0.68
CA SER A 84 -1.50 23.46 1.47
C SER A 84 -1.48 22.98 2.93
N GLY A 85 -2.64 22.77 3.56
CA GLY A 85 -2.77 22.25 4.94
C GLY A 85 -2.73 20.71 5.02
N SER A 86 -3.09 20.03 3.95
CA SER A 86 -3.02 18.58 3.80
C SER A 86 -2.29 18.23 2.50
N ALA A 87 -0.98 18.48 2.46
CA ALA A 87 -0.20 18.32 1.25
C ALA A 87 0.08 16.83 0.97
N TYR A 88 -0.05 16.46 -0.31
CA TYR A 88 0.50 15.20 -0.79
C TYR A 88 1.99 15.15 -0.46
N ASN A 89 2.46 14.01 0.06
CA ASN A 89 3.86 13.86 0.44
C ASN A 89 4.34 12.42 0.19
N SER A 90 5.64 12.20 0.32
CA SER A 90 6.30 10.93 -0.04
C SER A 90 5.89 9.72 0.81
N ASN A 91 5.25 9.93 1.97
CA ASN A 91 4.78 8.83 2.82
C ASN A 91 3.33 8.40 2.53
N TYR A 92 2.64 9.01 1.56
CA TYR A 92 1.26 8.65 1.22
C TYR A 92 1.10 7.16 0.92
N ARG A 93 2.00 6.60 0.08
CA ARG A 93 2.06 5.15 -0.17
C ARG A 93 2.26 4.33 1.09
N THR A 94 3.11 4.78 2.02
CA THR A 94 3.32 4.09 3.30
C THR A 94 2.02 4.02 4.09
N THR A 95 1.21 5.08 4.07
CA THR A 95 -0.10 5.09 4.70
C THR A 95 -1.02 4.01 4.12
N LEU A 96 -1.16 3.97 2.79
CA LEU A 96 -1.95 2.96 2.09
C LEU A 96 -1.47 1.53 2.41
N GLN A 97 -0.16 1.29 2.32
CA GLN A 97 0.44 0.00 2.60
C GLN A 97 0.24 -0.45 4.05
N SER A 98 0.30 0.48 5.00
CA SER A 98 0.17 0.16 6.42
C SER A 98 -1.24 -0.29 6.77
N PHE A 99 -2.28 0.37 6.24
CA PHE A 99 -3.65 -0.11 6.38
C PHE A 99 -3.84 -1.46 5.67
N ALA A 100 -3.36 -1.59 4.43
CA ALA A 100 -3.42 -2.83 3.68
C ALA A 100 -2.77 -4.03 4.42
N ALA A 101 -1.67 -3.79 5.13
CA ALA A 101 -0.97 -4.81 5.91
C ALA A 101 -1.78 -5.36 7.10
N LEU A 102 -2.82 -4.64 7.55
CA LEU A 102 -3.79 -5.15 8.55
C LEU A 102 -4.82 -6.11 7.93
N GLY A 103 -4.74 -6.39 6.63
CA GLY A 103 -5.67 -7.28 5.93
C GLY A 103 -7.02 -6.64 5.63
N VAL A 104 -7.05 -5.32 5.48
CA VAL A 104 -8.19 -4.56 4.92
C VAL A 104 -7.83 -4.05 3.53
N ASP A 105 -8.82 -3.83 2.69
CA ASP A 105 -8.63 -3.09 1.44
C ASP A 105 -8.48 -1.59 1.74
N VAL A 106 -7.85 -0.86 0.83
CA VAL A 106 -7.81 0.61 0.88
C VAL A 106 -8.45 1.18 -0.37
N ALA A 107 -9.08 2.35 -0.25
CA ALA A 107 -9.63 3.06 -1.39
C ALA A 107 -9.36 4.55 -1.23
N ILE A 108 -9.12 5.23 -2.34
CA ILE A 108 -9.11 6.70 -2.37
C ILE A 108 -10.52 7.13 -2.76
N THR A 109 -11.26 7.75 -1.85
CA THR A 109 -12.72 7.81 -1.93
C THR A 109 -13.28 9.14 -2.42
N GLU A 110 -12.55 10.24 -2.21
CA GLU A 110 -13.04 11.61 -2.44
C GLU A 110 -11.94 12.51 -3.01
N LEU A 111 -11.13 11.96 -3.93
CA LEU A 111 -9.90 12.61 -4.39
C LEU A 111 -10.19 13.96 -5.05
N ASP A 112 -9.55 15.01 -4.52
CA ASP A 112 -9.40 16.29 -5.18
C ASP A 112 -8.08 16.96 -4.75
N VAL A 113 -7.44 17.71 -5.66
CA VAL A 113 -6.11 18.30 -5.43
C VAL A 113 -6.19 19.77 -5.79
N GLU A 114 -6.02 20.67 -4.83
CA GLU A 114 -5.96 22.12 -5.06
C GLU A 114 -5.03 22.46 -6.26
N GLY A 115 -5.54 23.25 -7.21
CA GLY A 115 -4.85 23.62 -8.45
C GLY A 115 -4.69 22.49 -9.48
N ALA A 116 -5.16 21.28 -9.18
CA ALA A 116 -5.10 20.10 -10.04
C ALA A 116 -3.71 19.83 -10.64
N SER A 117 -2.69 19.80 -9.79
CA SER A 117 -1.33 19.43 -10.18
C SER A 117 -1.32 18.06 -10.88
N ALA A 118 -0.92 18.04 -12.15
CA ALA A 118 -0.85 16.82 -12.95
C ALA A 118 0.11 15.78 -12.35
N THR A 119 1.24 16.24 -11.81
CA THR A 119 2.23 15.40 -11.12
C THR A 119 1.65 14.77 -9.86
N THR A 120 0.93 15.55 -9.06
CA THR A 120 0.33 15.05 -7.81
C THR A 120 -0.72 13.99 -8.09
N TYR A 121 -1.63 14.24 -9.03
CA TYR A 121 -2.62 13.25 -9.47
C TYR A 121 -1.97 11.95 -9.98
N ALA A 122 -0.94 12.06 -10.82
CA ALA A 122 -0.24 10.87 -11.31
C ALA A 122 0.43 10.08 -10.18
N ASN A 123 1.05 10.76 -9.23
CA ASN A 123 1.71 10.12 -8.08
C ASN A 123 0.71 9.37 -7.19
N ILE A 124 -0.45 9.99 -6.89
CA ILE A 124 -1.52 9.37 -6.10
C ILE A 124 -2.04 8.10 -6.79
N VAL A 125 -2.27 8.17 -8.12
CA VAL A 125 -2.70 7.00 -8.91
C VAL A 125 -1.64 5.89 -8.87
N ASN A 126 -0.38 6.23 -9.09
CA ASN A 126 0.72 5.26 -9.04
C ASN A 126 0.91 4.65 -7.64
N ASP A 127 0.67 5.42 -6.57
CA ASP A 127 0.70 4.92 -5.20
C ASP A 127 -0.40 3.90 -4.93
N CYS A 128 -1.63 4.16 -5.39
CA CYS A 128 -2.70 3.17 -5.32
C CYS A 128 -2.38 1.92 -6.15
N LEU A 129 -1.95 2.08 -7.41
CA LEU A 129 -1.56 0.96 -8.28
C LEU A 129 -0.44 0.10 -7.69
N ALA A 130 0.46 0.69 -6.89
CA ALA A 130 1.55 0.00 -6.22
C ALA A 130 1.10 -0.80 -4.97
N VAL A 131 -0.14 -0.65 -4.52
CA VAL A 131 -0.70 -1.37 -3.37
C VAL A 131 -1.78 -2.31 -3.87
N SER A 132 -1.52 -3.62 -3.84
CA SER A 132 -2.43 -4.65 -4.39
C SER A 132 -3.83 -4.65 -3.76
N ARG A 133 -3.95 -4.17 -2.52
CA ARG A 133 -5.21 -3.98 -1.79
C ARG A 133 -5.83 -2.60 -1.98
N CYS A 134 -5.24 -1.72 -2.79
CA CYS A 134 -5.90 -0.49 -3.19
C CYS A 134 -6.89 -0.79 -4.31
N VAL A 135 -8.18 -0.81 -3.96
CA VAL A 135 -9.24 -1.34 -4.83
C VAL A 135 -9.83 -0.31 -5.77
N GLY A 136 -9.51 0.98 -5.59
CA GLY A 136 -10.02 2.01 -6.48
C GLY A 136 -9.73 3.44 -6.02
N ILE A 137 -10.01 4.35 -6.95
CA ILE A 137 -9.92 5.80 -6.79
C ILE A 137 -11.21 6.41 -7.30
N THR A 138 -11.84 7.24 -6.47
CA THR A 138 -13.02 8.06 -6.83
C THR A 138 -12.64 9.52 -6.67
N VAL A 139 -12.82 10.31 -7.73
CA VAL A 139 -12.59 11.76 -7.74
C VAL A 139 -13.86 12.46 -7.25
N TRP A 140 -13.74 13.48 -6.41
CA TRP A 140 -14.89 14.15 -5.76
C TRP A 140 -15.53 15.25 -6.62
N GLY A 141 -15.98 14.84 -7.80
CA GLY A 141 -16.65 15.68 -8.77
C GLY A 141 -16.07 15.51 -10.17
N VAL A 142 -16.73 16.14 -11.15
CA VAL A 142 -16.31 16.08 -12.56
C VAL A 142 -15.64 17.38 -12.98
N ARG A 143 -16.39 18.50 -13.02
CA ARG A 143 -15.89 19.82 -13.42
C ARG A 143 -15.56 20.68 -12.22
N ASP A 144 -14.53 21.51 -12.33
CA ASP A 144 -14.16 22.48 -11.30
C ASP A 144 -15.33 23.36 -10.84
N SER A 145 -16.23 23.73 -11.75
CA SER A 145 -17.40 24.58 -11.45
C SER A 145 -18.43 23.92 -10.54
N ASP A 146 -18.49 22.59 -10.49
CA ASP A 146 -19.44 21.84 -9.64
C ASP A 146 -18.80 21.34 -8.33
N SER A 147 -17.49 21.54 -8.16
CA SER A 147 -16.78 21.10 -6.96
C SER A 147 -17.24 21.87 -5.72
N TRP A 148 -17.33 21.18 -4.58
CA TRP A 148 -17.47 21.81 -3.26
C TRP A 148 -16.32 22.77 -2.91
N ARG A 149 -15.19 22.65 -3.61
CA ARG A 149 -13.99 23.50 -3.54
C ARG A 149 -13.74 24.26 -4.84
N SER A 150 -14.80 24.70 -5.53
CA SER A 150 -14.73 25.26 -6.89
C SER A 150 -13.69 26.38 -7.09
N SER A 151 -13.50 27.25 -6.10
CA SER A 151 -12.49 28.32 -6.13
C SER A 151 -11.04 27.83 -6.23
N GLN A 152 -10.80 26.55 -5.92
CA GLN A 152 -9.48 25.93 -5.90
C GLN A 152 -9.18 25.15 -7.18
N THR A 153 -10.15 25.06 -8.10
CA THR A 153 -10.04 24.33 -9.38
C THR A 153 -9.42 22.92 -9.23
N PRO A 154 -9.96 22.03 -8.38
CA PRO A 154 -9.19 20.90 -7.90
C PRO A 154 -9.38 19.61 -8.70
N LEU A 155 -10.25 19.60 -9.71
CA LEU A 155 -10.70 18.40 -10.42
C LEU A 155 -10.00 18.20 -11.77
N LEU A 156 -10.34 17.10 -12.43
CA LEU A 156 -9.73 16.66 -13.70
C LEU A 156 -10.24 17.43 -14.93
N PHE A 157 -11.39 18.11 -14.83
CA PHE A 157 -11.98 18.90 -15.91
C PHE A 157 -12.19 20.35 -15.47
N ASP A 158 -11.97 21.28 -16.39
CA ASP A 158 -12.21 22.70 -16.16
C ASP A 158 -13.72 23.04 -16.06
N GLY A 159 -14.05 24.30 -15.79
CA GLY A 159 -15.44 24.74 -15.66
C GLY A 159 -16.30 24.57 -16.92
N ASN A 160 -15.68 24.44 -18.10
CA ASN A 160 -16.35 24.21 -19.38
C ASN A 160 -16.42 22.71 -19.73
N GLY A 161 -15.85 21.83 -18.89
CA GLY A 161 -15.79 20.39 -19.13
C GLY A 161 -14.64 19.95 -20.03
N ASN A 162 -13.64 20.80 -20.31
CA ASN A 162 -12.44 20.38 -21.01
C ASN A 162 -11.51 19.62 -20.07
N LYS A 163 -10.81 18.62 -20.61
CA LYS A 163 -9.81 17.84 -19.87
C LYS A 163 -8.62 18.72 -19.50
N LYS A 164 -8.22 18.70 -18.22
CA LYS A 164 -7.01 19.37 -17.72
C LYS A 164 -5.79 18.47 -17.88
N ALA A 165 -4.59 19.02 -17.67
CA ALA A 165 -3.35 18.23 -17.66
C ALA A 165 -3.39 17.08 -16.65
N ALA A 166 -4.09 17.26 -15.52
CA ALA A 166 -4.31 16.21 -14.53
C ALA A 166 -5.12 15.02 -15.07
N TYR A 167 -6.14 15.25 -15.91
CA TYR A 167 -6.86 14.14 -16.55
C TYR A 167 -5.90 13.27 -17.37
N THR A 168 -5.07 13.92 -18.20
CA THR A 168 -4.12 13.22 -19.07
C THR A 168 -3.08 12.46 -18.25
N SER A 169 -2.63 13.00 -17.12
CA SER A 169 -1.65 12.33 -16.27
C SER A 169 -2.23 11.10 -15.57
N VAL A 170 -3.48 11.16 -15.10
CA VAL A 170 -4.22 10.00 -14.56
C VAL A 170 -4.38 8.92 -15.64
N LEU A 171 -4.84 9.31 -16.84
CA LEU A 171 -5.01 8.38 -17.95
C LEU A 171 -3.70 7.69 -18.32
N ASN A 172 -2.60 8.44 -18.38
CA ASN A 172 -1.28 7.88 -18.67
C ASN A 172 -0.81 6.91 -17.58
N ALA A 173 -1.00 7.25 -16.30
CA ALA A 173 -0.65 6.36 -15.19
C ALA A 173 -1.43 5.03 -15.26
N LEU A 174 -2.74 5.10 -15.53
CA LEU A 174 -3.59 3.91 -15.68
C LEU A 174 -3.22 3.08 -16.92
N ASN A 175 -2.94 3.71 -18.07
CA ASN A 175 -2.54 3.00 -19.29
C ASN A 175 -1.16 2.33 -19.16
N ASN A 176 -0.26 2.93 -18.37
CA ASN A 176 1.07 2.38 -18.12
C ASN A 176 1.06 1.27 -17.07
N ALA A 177 -0.03 1.12 -16.31
CA ALA A 177 -0.25 -0.06 -15.50
C ALA A 177 -0.46 -1.25 -16.46
N ALA A 178 0.55 -2.10 -16.62
CA ALA A 178 0.40 -3.33 -17.39
C ALA A 178 -0.86 -4.08 -16.92
N PRO A 179 -1.66 -4.68 -17.81
CA PRO A 179 -2.81 -5.48 -17.41
C PRO A 179 -2.29 -6.57 -16.48
N ASN A 180 -2.59 -6.42 -15.19
CA ASN A 180 -2.27 -7.40 -14.19
C ASN A 180 -3.21 -8.58 -14.47
N THR A 181 -2.79 -9.51 -15.32
CA THR A 181 -3.42 -10.82 -15.47
C THR A 181 -3.08 -11.66 -14.24
N SER A 182 -3.46 -11.16 -13.06
CA SER A 182 -3.64 -11.98 -11.88
C SER A 182 -5.09 -12.44 -11.90
N PRO A 183 -5.38 -13.74 -12.01
CA PRO A 183 -6.75 -14.22 -12.04
C PRO A 183 -7.43 -13.80 -10.74
N SER A 184 -8.55 -13.10 -10.86
CA SER A 184 -9.50 -12.91 -9.77
C SER A 184 -9.73 -14.28 -9.11
N PRO A 185 -9.51 -14.45 -7.79
CA PRO A 185 -9.87 -15.69 -7.13
C PRO A 185 -11.39 -15.83 -7.22
N THR A 186 -11.84 -16.78 -8.04
CA THR A 186 -13.21 -17.28 -8.01
C THR A 186 -13.56 -17.68 -6.56
N PRO A 187 -14.77 -17.38 -6.06
CA PRO A 187 -15.18 -17.77 -4.71
C PRO A 187 -15.02 -19.29 -4.50
N PRO A 188 -14.48 -19.75 -3.36
CA PRO A 188 -14.30 -21.18 -3.11
C PRO A 188 -15.67 -21.84 -2.96
N THR A 189 -16.03 -22.69 -3.91
CA THR A 189 -17.07 -23.70 -3.69
C THR A 189 -16.54 -24.76 -2.72
N SER A 190 -17.39 -25.07 -1.75
CA SER A 190 -17.19 -26.04 -0.65
C SER A 190 -16.62 -27.40 -1.12
N PRO A 191 -15.67 -28.04 -0.40
CA PRO A 191 -15.15 -29.33 -0.78
C PRO A 191 -15.93 -30.50 -0.16
N SER A 192 -16.15 -31.56 -0.95
CA SER A 192 -16.45 -32.93 -0.50
C SER A 192 -15.78 -33.91 -1.48
N PRO A 193 -15.42 -35.15 -1.07
CA PRO A 193 -14.06 -35.53 -0.78
C PRO A 193 -13.34 -36.29 -1.92
N SER A 194 -12.01 -36.26 -1.78
CA SER A 194 -10.91 -37.03 -2.39
C SER A 194 -11.22 -38.27 -3.26
N PRO A 195 -10.42 -38.48 -4.31
CA PRO A 195 -9.50 -39.61 -4.23
C PRO A 195 -8.03 -39.31 -4.63
N THR A 196 -7.20 -40.24 -4.17
CA THR A 196 -5.74 -40.52 -4.19
C THR A 196 -4.91 -40.08 -5.43
N PRO A 197 -3.59 -39.76 -5.25
CA PRO A 197 -2.72 -39.21 -6.32
C PRO A 197 -1.87 -40.26 -7.06
N PRO A 198 -1.44 -40.00 -8.32
CA PRO A 198 -0.30 -40.67 -8.94
C PRO A 198 1.01 -39.83 -8.85
N VAL A 199 2.13 -40.51 -9.04
CA VAL A 199 3.52 -40.14 -8.68
C VAL A 199 4.30 -39.51 -9.85
N SER A 200 5.29 -38.65 -9.50
CA SER A 200 6.54 -38.25 -10.22
C SER A 200 6.50 -37.23 -11.36
N PRO A 201 7.64 -36.57 -11.74
CA PRO A 201 9.01 -36.60 -11.19
C PRO A 201 9.68 -35.21 -10.92
N SER A 202 10.83 -35.24 -10.24
CA SER A 202 11.79 -34.13 -10.05
C SER A 202 12.59 -33.84 -11.34
N PRO A 203 13.03 -32.58 -11.60
CA PRO A 203 14.47 -32.25 -11.49
C PRO A 203 14.73 -30.80 -10.99
N GLY A 204 15.71 -30.55 -10.13
CA GLY A 204 17.05 -30.13 -10.56
C GLY A 204 17.64 -29.09 -9.60
N THR A 205 18.88 -29.32 -9.19
CA THR A 205 19.65 -28.63 -8.12
C THR A 205 20.41 -27.38 -8.60
N SER A 206 20.49 -26.32 -7.78
CA SER A 206 21.67 -25.41 -7.55
C SER A 206 21.27 -24.19 -6.69
N PRO A 207 22.15 -23.52 -5.91
CA PRO A 207 23.04 -23.98 -4.84
C PRO A 207 22.60 -23.49 -3.43
N GLN A 208 23.30 -23.99 -2.41
CA GLN A 208 22.97 -24.13 -0.98
C GLN A 208 22.63 -22.84 -0.17
N PRO A 209 21.82 -22.94 0.92
CA PRO A 209 21.28 -21.81 1.68
C PRO A 209 22.26 -21.27 2.72
N GLY A 210 22.44 -19.95 2.74
CA GLY A 210 22.92 -19.26 3.93
C GLY A 210 21.81 -19.20 4.97
N ASN A 211 21.97 -19.93 6.08
CA ASN A 211 21.25 -19.76 7.35
C ASN A 211 19.74 -19.45 7.25
N GLY A 212 18.99 -20.29 6.52
CA GLY A 212 17.52 -20.20 6.50
C GLY A 212 16.96 -18.86 5.97
N CYS A 213 17.77 -18.02 5.32
CA CYS A 213 17.29 -16.82 4.63
C CYS A 213 17.73 -16.84 3.16
N SER A 214 16.81 -16.51 2.26
CA SER A 214 17.11 -16.25 0.84
C SER A 214 16.50 -14.92 0.41
N ALA A 215 17.06 -14.32 -0.63
CA ALA A 215 16.52 -13.10 -1.21
C ALA A 215 16.51 -13.16 -2.73
N THR A 216 15.47 -12.61 -3.35
CA THR A 216 15.33 -12.49 -4.80
C THR A 216 14.93 -11.07 -5.17
N ILE A 217 15.45 -10.56 -6.28
CA ILE A 217 15.15 -9.21 -6.79
C ILE A 217 14.41 -9.30 -8.12
N ARG A 218 13.42 -8.41 -8.29
CA ARG A 218 12.79 -8.15 -9.58
C ARG A 218 12.71 -6.65 -9.83
N THR A 219 12.96 -6.24 -11.07
CA THR A 219 12.64 -4.87 -11.50
C THR A 219 11.12 -4.77 -11.66
N VAL A 220 10.52 -3.81 -10.97
CA VAL A 220 9.07 -3.52 -11.02
C VAL A 220 8.75 -2.54 -12.14
N ASN A 221 9.60 -1.52 -12.31
CA ASN A 221 9.43 -0.49 -13.34
C ASN A 221 10.79 0.09 -13.75
N SER A 222 10.90 0.66 -14.96
CA SER A 222 12.09 1.40 -15.40
C SER A 222 11.71 2.59 -16.28
N TRP A 223 12.51 3.65 -16.21
CA TRP A 223 12.34 4.88 -16.98
C TRP A 223 13.71 5.43 -17.41
N PRO A 224 13.77 6.39 -18.35
CA PRO A 224 15.04 7.03 -18.70
C PRO A 224 15.74 7.61 -17.47
N GLY A 225 16.88 7.04 -17.12
CA GLY A 225 17.70 7.49 -15.98
C GLY A 225 17.36 6.88 -14.62
N GLY A 226 16.36 5.99 -14.50
CA GLY A 226 16.07 5.32 -13.24
C GLY A 226 15.16 4.10 -13.32
N PHE A 227 15.00 3.42 -12.19
CA PHE A 227 14.20 2.21 -12.09
C PHE A 227 13.69 1.97 -10.68
N GLN A 228 12.70 1.10 -10.57
CA GLN A 228 12.12 0.61 -9.32
C GLN A 228 12.31 -0.90 -9.25
N SER A 229 12.77 -1.41 -8.12
CA SER A 229 12.89 -2.85 -7.86
C SER A 229 12.27 -3.23 -6.53
N GLU A 230 11.80 -4.48 -6.46
CA GLU A 230 11.31 -5.13 -5.25
C GLU A 230 12.19 -6.33 -4.94
N VAL A 231 12.52 -6.51 -3.66
CA VAL A 231 13.28 -7.62 -3.14
C VAL A 231 12.39 -8.41 -2.20
N THR A 232 12.23 -9.71 -2.48
CA THR A 232 11.57 -10.66 -1.59
C THR A 232 12.61 -11.35 -0.74
N VAL A 233 12.42 -11.32 0.57
CA VAL A 233 13.24 -12.01 1.57
C VAL A 233 12.43 -13.16 2.15
N SER A 234 12.94 -14.38 2.06
CA SER A 234 12.22 -15.59 2.46
C SER A 234 12.95 -16.33 3.57
N ALA A 235 12.19 -16.81 4.55
CA ALA A 235 12.67 -17.74 5.56
C ALA A 235 12.53 -19.18 5.05
N GLY A 236 13.54 -20.00 5.32
CA GLY A 236 13.54 -21.44 5.04
C GLY A 236 12.69 -22.21 6.05
N SER A 237 13.16 -23.38 6.49
CA SER A 237 12.43 -24.22 7.44
C SER A 237 12.39 -23.70 8.89
N SER A 238 13.08 -22.59 9.19
CA SER A 238 13.13 -21.96 10.52
C SER A 238 12.75 -20.49 10.42
N SER A 239 12.14 -19.94 11.47
CA SER A 239 11.84 -18.51 11.53
C SER A 239 13.12 -17.67 11.56
N VAL A 240 13.06 -16.50 10.93
CA VAL A 240 14.12 -15.48 10.92
C VAL A 240 13.67 -14.31 11.82
N ASN A 241 14.53 -13.79 12.70
CA ASN A 241 14.21 -12.68 13.62
C ASN A 241 15.08 -11.43 13.35
N GLY A 242 15.41 -11.25 12.09
CA GLY A 242 16.19 -10.15 11.55
C GLY A 242 16.88 -10.64 10.29
N TRP A 243 16.89 -9.81 9.26
CA TRP A 243 17.48 -10.18 7.98
C TRP A 243 18.32 -9.04 7.44
N THR A 244 19.39 -9.44 6.75
CA THR A 244 20.30 -8.53 6.06
C THR A 244 20.52 -9.07 4.65
N VAL A 245 20.13 -8.27 3.66
CA VAL A 245 20.33 -8.56 2.23
C VAL A 245 21.48 -7.73 1.71
N GLN A 246 22.37 -8.35 0.93
CA GLN A 246 23.53 -7.68 0.35
C GLN A 246 23.65 -7.98 -1.14
N TRP A 247 24.16 -7.01 -1.88
CA TRP A 247 24.52 -7.15 -3.28
C TRP A 247 25.53 -6.10 -3.71
N THR A 248 26.03 -6.23 -4.94
CA THR A 248 26.88 -5.21 -5.57
C THR A 248 26.20 -4.69 -6.82
N TRP A 249 26.13 -3.37 -6.99
CA TRP A 249 25.64 -2.76 -8.22
C TRP A 249 26.52 -3.16 -9.41
N PRO A 250 25.95 -3.61 -10.54
CA PRO A 250 26.73 -3.99 -11.70
C PRO A 250 27.27 -2.79 -12.50
N GLY A 251 26.84 -1.56 -12.18
CA GLY A 251 27.29 -0.33 -12.80
C GLY A 251 27.17 0.88 -11.87
N GLY A 252 27.00 2.07 -12.44
CA GLY A 252 26.89 3.34 -11.70
C GLY A 252 25.54 3.60 -11.03
N GLN A 253 24.78 2.57 -10.67
CA GLN A 253 23.48 2.75 -10.02
C GLN A 253 23.64 3.37 -8.62
N THR A 254 22.68 4.22 -8.25
CA THR A 254 22.62 4.85 -6.92
C THR A 254 21.19 4.83 -6.40
N PHE A 255 20.99 4.66 -5.10
CA PHE A 255 19.64 4.77 -4.53
C PHE A 255 19.08 6.18 -4.68
N SER A 256 17.80 6.26 -5.03
CA SER A 256 16.98 7.46 -4.92
C SER A 256 16.10 7.38 -3.68
N SER A 257 15.43 6.25 -3.45
CA SER A 257 14.64 5.99 -2.24
C SER A 257 14.58 4.49 -1.93
N LEU A 258 14.35 4.12 -0.67
CA LEU A 258 14.14 2.74 -0.23
C LEU A 258 13.07 2.72 0.86
N TRP A 259 12.18 1.72 0.83
CA TRP A 259 11.13 1.50 1.84
C TRP A 259 11.21 0.07 2.38
N ASN A 260 10.62 -0.15 3.56
CA ASN A 260 10.58 -1.43 4.27
C ASN A 260 11.97 -2.03 4.58
N GLY A 261 13.00 -1.19 4.66
CA GLY A 261 14.35 -1.57 5.06
C GLY A 261 15.19 -0.35 5.40
N THR A 262 16.39 -0.60 5.92
CA THR A 262 17.40 0.43 6.18
C THR A 262 18.65 0.10 5.37
N GLN A 263 19.10 1.05 4.55
CA GLN A 263 20.18 0.84 3.59
C GLN A 263 21.50 1.44 4.09
N SER A 264 22.61 0.78 3.75
CA SER A 264 23.96 1.29 3.86
C SER A 264 24.71 0.95 2.57
N VAL A 265 25.29 1.95 1.92
CA VAL A 265 26.06 1.80 0.67
C VAL A 265 27.52 2.17 0.91
N SER A 266 28.44 1.32 0.44
CA SER A 266 29.87 1.62 0.40
C SER A 266 30.39 1.31 -1.01
N GLY A 267 30.68 2.37 -1.78
CA GLY A 267 30.97 2.23 -3.21
C GLY A 267 29.79 1.62 -3.96
N SER A 268 30.02 0.52 -4.66
CA SER A 268 28.97 -0.27 -5.34
C SER A 268 28.33 -1.33 -4.44
N SER A 269 28.84 -1.55 -3.23
CA SER A 269 28.32 -2.57 -2.32
C SER A 269 27.15 -2.02 -1.52
N VAL A 270 26.05 -2.77 -1.52
CA VAL A 270 24.80 -2.42 -0.87
C VAL A 270 24.51 -3.43 0.23
N THR A 271 24.13 -2.91 1.40
CA THR A 271 23.54 -3.69 2.49
C THR A 271 22.20 -3.10 2.86
N VAL A 272 21.15 -3.93 2.91
CA VAL A 272 19.81 -3.56 3.39
C VAL A 272 19.43 -4.45 4.56
N ARG A 273 19.10 -3.85 5.69
CA ARG A 273 18.58 -4.54 6.88
C ARG A 273 17.08 -4.33 7.00
N ASN A 274 16.40 -5.23 7.72
CA ASN A 274 14.98 -5.11 8.00
C ASN A 274 14.61 -3.76 8.66
N ALA A 275 13.39 -3.30 8.41
CA ALA A 275 12.75 -2.26 9.21
C ALA A 275 12.32 -2.85 10.57
N PRO A 276 12.00 -2.01 11.58
CA PRO A 276 11.65 -2.48 12.92
C PRO A 276 10.46 -3.44 12.97
N TYR A 277 9.54 -3.37 12.00
CA TYR A 277 8.29 -4.13 11.98
C TYR A 277 8.29 -5.36 11.07
N ASN A 278 9.32 -5.56 10.23
CA ASN A 278 9.33 -6.66 9.24
C ASN A 278 10.56 -7.59 9.36
N GLY A 279 11.27 -7.55 10.49
CA GLY A 279 12.41 -8.41 10.76
C GLY A 279 12.04 -9.87 11.08
N SER A 280 10.87 -10.09 11.68
CA SER A 280 10.39 -11.44 12.01
C SER A 280 9.65 -12.06 10.83
N ILE A 281 10.15 -13.19 10.34
CA ILE A 281 9.57 -13.97 9.24
C ILE A 281 9.38 -15.41 9.74
N GLY A 282 8.14 -15.90 9.74
CA GLY A 282 7.85 -17.29 10.10
C GLY A 282 8.48 -18.30 9.13
N ALA A 283 8.71 -19.54 9.58
CA ALA A 283 9.22 -20.60 8.71
C ALA A 283 8.36 -20.75 7.44
N GLY A 284 9.00 -20.82 6.27
CA GLY A 284 8.35 -20.90 4.96
C GLY A 284 7.64 -19.62 4.51
N SER A 285 7.72 -18.54 5.29
CA SER A 285 7.11 -17.25 4.95
C SER A 285 8.12 -16.30 4.31
N SER A 286 7.63 -15.17 3.79
CA SER A 286 8.46 -14.13 3.20
C SER A 286 7.98 -12.72 3.57
N THR A 287 8.85 -11.76 3.35
CA THR A 287 8.56 -10.33 3.41
C THR A 287 9.20 -9.63 2.22
N THR A 288 8.86 -8.36 1.99
CA THR A 288 9.34 -7.59 0.84
C THR A 288 9.81 -6.20 1.25
N PHE A 289 10.89 -5.76 0.61
CA PHE A 289 11.27 -4.35 0.57
C PHE A 289 11.45 -3.89 -0.86
N GLY A 290 11.47 -2.58 -1.09
CA GLY A 290 11.66 -2.05 -2.43
C GLY A 290 12.38 -0.73 -2.44
N PHE A 291 12.81 -0.33 -3.63
CA PHE A 291 13.57 0.89 -3.80
C PHE A 291 13.39 1.48 -5.20
N THR A 292 13.69 2.77 -5.32
CA THR A 292 14.01 3.41 -6.59
C THR A 292 15.50 3.73 -6.66
N ALA A 293 16.08 3.60 -7.85
CA ALA A 293 17.49 3.87 -8.10
C ALA A 293 17.68 4.62 -9.42
N ASN A 294 18.73 5.43 -9.50
CA ASN A 294 19.17 6.06 -10.74
C ASN A 294 20.04 5.09 -11.54
N GLY A 295 20.05 5.24 -12.87
CA GLY A 295 20.79 4.39 -13.79
C GLY A 295 19.94 3.32 -14.46
N SER A 296 20.60 2.40 -15.18
CA SER A 296 19.92 1.30 -15.86
C SER A 296 19.45 0.23 -14.88
N ALA A 297 18.23 -0.27 -15.07
CA ALA A 297 17.67 -1.35 -14.27
C ALA A 297 18.58 -2.59 -14.27
N ALA A 298 18.72 -3.20 -13.10
CA ALA A 298 19.56 -4.36 -12.90
C ALA A 298 18.99 -5.31 -11.83
N THR A 299 19.26 -6.61 -12.02
CA THR A 299 18.91 -7.69 -11.09
C THR A 299 20.17 -8.43 -10.65
N PRO A 300 20.99 -7.83 -9.75
CA PRO A 300 22.20 -8.47 -9.25
C PRO A 300 21.87 -9.70 -8.40
N SER A 301 22.83 -10.61 -8.29
CA SER A 301 22.75 -11.72 -7.33
C SER A 301 22.72 -11.18 -5.91
N LEU A 302 21.73 -11.62 -5.13
CA LEU A 302 21.57 -11.24 -3.73
C LEU A 302 22.12 -12.32 -2.80
N THR A 303 22.69 -11.91 -1.67
CA THR A 303 22.90 -12.78 -0.52
C THR A 303 21.97 -12.34 0.62
N CYS A 304 21.45 -13.30 1.38
CA CYS A 304 20.71 -13.01 2.62
C CYS A 304 21.39 -13.68 3.81
N THR A 305 21.41 -12.99 4.94
CA THR A 305 21.81 -13.53 6.24
C THR A 305 20.71 -13.24 7.26
N SER A 306 20.38 -14.26 8.07
CA SER A 306 19.51 -14.12 9.24
C SER A 306 20.32 -13.71 10.46
N SER A 307 19.70 -12.99 11.40
CA SER A 307 20.21 -12.72 12.75
C SER A 307 19.24 -13.19 13.82
#